data_AF-A0AAE0CNE6-F1
#
_entry.id   AF-A0AAE0CNE6-F1
#
_cell.length_a   1.000
_cell.length_b   1.000
_cell.length_c   1.000
_cell.angle_alpha   90.00
_cell.angle_beta   90.00
_cell.angle_gamma   90.00
#
_symmetry.space_group_name_H-M   'P 1'
#
loop_
_entity.id
_entity.type
_entity.pdbx_description
1 polymer ?
#
loop_
_entity_poly.entity_id
_entity_poly.type
_entity_poly.pdbx_seq_one_letter_code
_entity_poly.pdbx_strand_id
1 'polypeptide(L)'
;MSICNGGNLLLHNILQVNNMTGLTGPIMFNSDGNLMNPAYKIINVVGTASEMIGFWSNYSGLSVLPPEVLYTKPPNRSSSSQRLYSVVWPGETTKKPLRMGVS
;
A
#
# COMPACT_ATOMS: atom_id res chain seq x y z
N MET A 1 -16.43 20.90 35.64
CA MET A 1 -15.46 20.06 34.91
C MET A 1 -15.98 19.94 33.47
N SER A 2 -15.44 20.71 32.52
CA SER A 2 -15.95 20.70 31.14
C SER A 2 -15.29 19.57 30.36
N ILE A 3 -16.04 18.52 30.06
CA ILE A 3 -15.61 17.50 29.10
C ILE A 3 -15.65 18.13 27.71
N CYS A 4 -14.51 18.15 27.03
CA CYS A 4 -14.41 18.69 25.68
C CYS A 4 -15.00 17.68 24.68
N ASN A 5 -16.29 17.78 24.38
CA ASN A 5 -17.01 16.90 23.44
C ASN A 5 -16.60 17.10 21.97
N GLY A 6 -15.92 18.20 21.65
CA GLY A 6 -15.55 18.54 20.26
C GLY A 6 -14.61 17.53 19.61
N GLY A 7 -13.70 16.92 20.38
CA GLY A 7 -12.75 15.93 19.85
C GLY A 7 -13.43 14.66 19.37
N ASN A 8 -14.35 14.12 20.16
CA ASN A 8 -15.10 12.91 19.80
C ASN A 8 -16.01 13.15 18.59
N LEU A 9 -16.64 14.32 18.52
CA LEU A 9 -17.46 14.70 17.37
C LEU A 9 -16.63 14.82 16.09
N LEU A 10 -15.44 15.44 16.17
CA LEU A 10 -14.53 15.56 15.03
C LEU A 10 -14.05 14.18 14.55
N LEU A 11 -13.60 13.32 15.46
CA LEU A 11 -13.17 11.97 15.14
C LEU A 11 -14.29 11.17 14.46
N HIS A 12 -15.50 11.20 15.04
CA HIS A 12 -16.67 10.54 14.47
C HIS A 12 -16.97 11.03 13.05
N ASN A 13 -16.90 12.35 12.81
CA ASN A 13 -17.12 12.91 11.49
C ASN A 13 -16.06 12.45 10.49
N ILE A 14 -14.78 12.40 10.87
CA ILE A 14 -13.68 11.94 9.99
C ILE A 14 -13.87 10.46 9.62
N LEU A 15 -14.21 9.61 10.59
CA LEU A 15 -14.36 8.17 10.35
C LEU A 15 -15.58 7.82 9.48
N GLN A 16 -16.62 8.67 9.47
CA GLN A 16 -17.82 8.45 8.65
C GLN A 16 -17.72 8.97 7.22
N VAL A 17 -16.64 9.66 6.86
CA VAL A 17 -16.45 10.11 5.48
C VAL A 17 -16.15 8.90 4.59
N ASN A 18 -17.09 8.60 3.69
CA ASN A 18 -17.01 7.47 2.75
C ASN A 18 -16.82 7.88 1.28
N ASN A 19 -16.92 9.18 0.97
CA ASN A 19 -16.88 9.71 -0.40
C ASN A 19 -15.75 10.73 -0.61
N MET A 20 -14.67 10.63 0.17
CA MET A 20 -13.49 11.47 -0.01
C MET A 20 -12.51 10.78 -0.96
N THR A 21 -12.12 11.49 -2.02
CA THR A 21 -11.08 11.03 -2.95
C THR A 21 -9.85 11.90 -2.78
N GLY A 22 -8.73 11.29 -2.39
CA GLY A 22 -7.42 11.93 -2.33
C GLY A 22 -6.64 11.78 -3.62
N LEU A 23 -5.35 12.15 -3.58
CA LEU A 23 -4.44 12.02 -4.73
C LEU A 23 -4.22 10.57 -5.19
N THR A 24 -4.43 9.61 -4.30
CA THR A 24 -4.21 8.16 -4.52
C THR A 24 -5.51 7.36 -4.44
N GLY A 25 -6.64 7.99 -4.76
CA GLY A 25 -7.96 7.35 -4.77
C GLY A 25 -8.78 7.52 -3.47
N PRO A 26 -9.81 6.68 -3.27
CA PRO A 26 -10.75 6.81 -2.16
C PRO A 26 -10.07 6.65 -0.78
N ILE A 27 -10.42 7.53 0.15
CA ILE A 27 -9.99 7.48 1.55
C ILE A 27 -11.20 7.10 2.39
N MET A 28 -11.16 5.92 3.00
CA MET A 28 -12.21 5.39 3.86
C MET A 28 -11.58 4.70 5.06
N PHE A 29 -12.26 4.73 6.21
CA PHE A 29 -11.79 4.10 7.45
C PHE A 29 -12.70 2.94 7.85
N ASN A 30 -12.13 1.88 8.42
CA ASN A 30 -12.89 0.79 9.03
C ASN A 30 -13.36 1.18 10.45
N SER A 31 -14.12 0.30 11.10
CA SER A 31 -14.63 0.52 12.46
C SER A 31 -13.54 0.75 13.52
N ASP A 32 -12.31 0.28 13.26
CA ASP A 32 -11.16 0.42 14.15
C ASP A 32 -10.37 1.70 13.87
N GLY A 33 -10.79 2.52 12.89
CA GLY A 33 -10.10 3.73 12.46
C GLY A 33 -8.91 3.49 11.52
N ASN A 34 -8.76 2.28 10.97
CA ASN A 34 -7.72 1.95 10.00
C ASN A 34 -8.16 2.28 8.58
N LEU A 35 -7.22 2.72 7.73
CA LEU A 35 -7.48 2.96 6.32
C LEU A 35 -7.95 1.67 5.62
N MET A 36 -9.08 1.74 4.93
CA MET A 36 -9.56 0.66 4.07
C MET A 36 -8.70 0.60 2.80
N ASN A 37 -8.30 -0.62 2.42
CA ASN A 37 -7.45 -0.87 1.25
C ASN A 37 -6.14 -0.06 1.26
N PRO A 38 -5.27 -0.23 2.28
CA PRO A 38 -3.98 0.43 2.28
C PRO A 38 -3.15 -0.05 1.09
N ALA A 39 -2.46 0.90 0.47
CA ALA A 39 -1.56 0.64 -0.63
C ALA A 39 -0.28 1.47 -0.53
N TYR A 40 0.82 0.88 -0.98
CA TYR A 40 2.16 1.43 -0.86
C TYR A 40 2.90 1.31 -2.17
N LYS A 41 3.68 2.34 -2.48
CA LYS A 41 4.65 2.33 -3.57
C LYS A 41 5.92 1.63 -3.08
N ILE A 42 6.42 0.69 -3.87
CA ILE A 42 7.68 0.00 -3.61
C ILE A 42 8.77 0.68 -4.42
N ILE A 43 9.83 1.10 -3.74
CA ILE A 43 11.01 1.72 -4.33
C ILE A 43 12.23 0.85 -4.09
N ASN A 44 13.09 0.73 -5.09
CA ASN A 44 14.42 0.17 -4.99
C ASN A 44 15.45 1.30 -4.96
N VAL A 45 16.36 1.29 -4.00
CA VAL A 45 17.39 2.33 -3.84
C VAL A 45 18.75 1.74 -4.18
N VAL A 46 19.43 2.33 -5.15
CA VAL A 46 20.73 1.87 -5.66
C VAL A 46 21.70 3.05 -5.66
N GLY A 47 22.70 3.00 -4.77
CA GLY A 47 23.60 4.14 -4.54
C GLY A 47 22.81 5.38 -4.11
N THR A 48 22.85 6.43 -4.91
CA THR A 48 22.10 7.68 -4.69
C THR A 48 20.80 7.76 -5.47
N ALA A 49 20.49 6.77 -6.33
CA ALA A 49 19.29 6.75 -7.15
C ALA A 49 18.19 5.90 -6.50
N SER A 50 16.93 6.28 -6.73
CA SER A 50 15.76 5.50 -6.33
C SER A 50 14.83 5.28 -7.51
N GLU A 51 14.42 4.04 -7.74
CA GLU A 51 13.51 3.66 -8.81
C GLU A 51 12.25 3.01 -8.21
N MET A 52 11.07 3.39 -8.71
CA MET A 52 9.82 2.75 -8.32
C MET A 52 9.67 1.42 -9.08
N ILE A 53 9.56 0.31 -8.34
CA ILE A 53 9.52 -1.04 -8.93
C ILE A 53 8.13 -1.69 -8.88
N GLY A 54 7.16 -1.06 -8.24
CA GLY A 54 5.77 -1.53 -8.23
C GLY A 54 4.99 -0.98 -7.04
N PHE A 55 3.89 -1.65 -6.73
CA PHE A 55 2.98 -1.35 -5.65
C PHE A 55 2.67 -2.61 -4.86
N TRP A 56 2.36 -2.43 -3.58
CA TRP A 56 1.68 -3.42 -2.77
C TRP A 56 0.34 -2.85 -2.31
N SER A 57 -0.73 -3.65 -2.32
CA SER A 57 -1.97 -3.30 -1.64
C SER A 57 -2.57 -4.51 -0.94
N ASN A 58 -3.38 -4.26 0.09
CA ASN A 58 -4.16 -5.35 0.69
C ASN A 58 -5.30 -5.86 -0.25
N TYR A 59 -5.48 -5.27 -1.41
CA TYR A 59 -6.44 -5.76 -2.41
C TYR A 59 -5.78 -6.74 -3.38
N SER A 60 -4.69 -6.31 -4.03
CA SER A 60 -4.04 -7.02 -5.13
C SER A 60 -2.74 -7.72 -4.75
N GLY A 61 -2.16 -7.48 -3.57
CA GLY A 61 -0.78 -7.87 -3.29
C GLY A 61 0.20 -7.05 -4.14
N LEU A 62 1.27 -7.68 -4.63
CA LEU A 62 2.28 -7.06 -5.49
C LEU A 62 1.77 -6.84 -6.92
N SER A 63 1.95 -5.65 -7.45
CA SER A 63 1.63 -5.35 -8.85
C SER A 63 2.54 -4.25 -9.41
N VAL A 64 2.72 -4.26 -10.73
CA VAL A 64 3.27 -3.11 -11.46
C VAL A 64 2.19 -2.06 -11.77
N LEU A 65 0.91 -2.42 -11.62
CA LEU A 65 -0.20 -1.51 -11.86
C LEU A 65 -0.56 -0.75 -10.58
N PRO A 66 -0.95 0.54 -10.69
CA PRO A 66 -1.43 1.31 -9.55
C PRO A 66 -2.68 0.69 -8.92
N PRO A 67 -2.84 0.77 -7.58
CA PRO A 67 -3.99 0.23 -6.87
C PRO A 67 -5.33 0.74 -7.38
N GLU A 68 -5.39 2.01 -7.80
CA GLU A 68 -6.61 2.68 -8.28
C GLU A 68 -7.17 1.99 -9.52
N VAL A 69 -6.29 1.52 -10.41
CA VAL A 69 -6.69 0.73 -11.60
C VAL A 69 -7.20 -0.65 -11.17
N LEU A 70 -6.59 -1.25 -10.16
CA LEU A 70 -6.92 -2.60 -9.71
C LEU A 70 -8.22 -2.66 -8.91
N TYR A 71 -8.60 -1.59 -8.21
CA TYR A 71 -9.86 -1.50 -7.48
C TYR A 71 -11.10 -1.56 -8.39
N THR A 72 -10.92 -1.27 -9.69
CA THR A 72 -12.01 -1.38 -10.70
C THR A 72 -12.28 -2.82 -11.15
N LYS A 73 -11.43 -3.77 -10.75
CA LYS A 73 -11.47 -5.17 -11.17
C LYS A 73 -11.63 -6.06 -9.94
N PRO A 74 -12.17 -7.29 -10.09
CA PRO A 74 -12.21 -8.24 -8.97
C PRO A 74 -10.82 -8.48 -8.36
N PRO A 75 -10.74 -8.74 -7.04
CA PRO A 75 -9.47 -9.01 -6.37
C PRO A 75 -8.76 -10.20 -7.03
N ASN A 76 -7.49 -10.01 -7.41
CA ASN A 76 -6.67 -11.06 -7.98
C ASN A 76 -5.31 -11.09 -7.28
N ARG A 77 -5.03 -12.21 -6.62
CA ARG A 77 -3.76 -12.50 -5.91
C ARG A 77 -3.09 -13.77 -6.42
N SER A 78 -3.39 -14.19 -7.66
CA SER A 78 -2.72 -15.34 -8.25
C SER A 78 -1.21 -15.09 -8.30
N SER A 79 -0.40 -16.14 -8.13
CA SER A 79 1.06 -16.04 -8.22
C SER A 79 1.52 -15.40 -9.54
N SER A 80 0.80 -15.64 -10.64
CA SER A 80 1.07 -15.05 -11.95
C SER A 80 0.83 -13.54 -12.02
N SER A 81 -0.06 -12.99 -11.18
CA SER A 81 -0.35 -11.56 -11.08
C SER A 81 0.58 -10.80 -10.13
N GLN A 82 1.24 -11.53 -9.21
CA GLN A 82 2.19 -10.97 -8.25
C GLN A 82 3.52 -10.63 -8.93
N ARG A 83 3.68 -9.39 -9.41
CA ARG A 83 4.86 -8.96 -10.16
C ARG A 83 5.35 -7.59 -9.72
N LEU A 84 6.67 -7.44 -9.74
CA LEU A 84 7.40 -6.17 -9.62
C LEU A 84 8.36 -6.07 -10.81
N TYR A 85 8.81 -4.86 -11.12
CA TYR A 85 9.96 -4.65 -11.99
C TYR A 85 11.23 -5.26 -11.36
N SER A 86 12.27 -5.38 -12.19
CA SER A 86 13.55 -5.97 -11.76
C SER A 86 14.10 -5.24 -10.53
N VAL A 87 14.67 -6.01 -9.60
CA VAL A 87 15.26 -5.49 -8.37
C VAL A 87 16.76 -5.68 -8.43
N VAL A 88 17.50 -4.60 -8.18
CA VAL A 88 18.94 -4.66 -7.90
C VAL A 88 19.09 -4.86 -6.41
N TRP A 89 19.62 -6.01 -6.02
CA TRP A 89 19.91 -6.38 -4.65
C TRP A 89 21.28 -5.82 -4.21
N PRO A 90 21.52 -5.72 -2.90
CA PRO A 90 22.83 -5.36 -2.38
C PRO A 90 23.95 -6.22 -2.99
N GLY A 91 25.09 -5.60 -3.30
CA GLY A 91 26.17 -6.23 -4.07
C GLY A 91 25.98 -6.15 -5.59
N GLU A 92 25.15 -5.21 -6.05
CA GLU A 92 24.94 -4.87 -7.47
C GLU A 92 24.49 -6.07 -8.32
N THR A 93 23.62 -6.92 -7.76
CA THR A 93 23.15 -8.14 -8.45
C THR A 93 21.64 -8.11 -8.69
N THR A 94 21.20 -8.59 -9.85
CA THR A 94 19.77 -8.82 -10.15
C THR A 94 19.32 -10.22 -9.74
N LYS A 95 20.26 -11.09 -9.34
CA LYS A 95 19.95 -12.43 -8.86
C LYS A 95 19.31 -12.31 -7.48
N LYS A 96 18.04 -12.70 -7.38
CA LYS A 96 17.33 -12.73 -6.10
C LYS A 96 18.13 -13.56 -5.09
N PRO A 97 18.47 -13.01 -3.92
CA PRO A 97 19.20 -13.74 -2.90
C PRO A 97 18.38 -14.95 -2.45
N LEU A 98 19.04 -16.09 -2.31
CA LEU A 98 18.43 -17.24 -1.64
C LEU A 98 18.21 -16.86 -0.18
N ARG A 99 17.08 -17.25 0.40
CA ARG A 99 16.88 -17.14 1.85
C ARG A 99 18.03 -17.87 2.53
N MET A 100 18.89 -17.16 3.25
CA MET A 100 19.84 -17.83 4.14
C MET A 100 19.00 -18.49 5.23
N GLY A 101 19.03 -19.82 5.26
CA GLY A 101 18.37 -20.61 6.27
C GLY A 101 18.94 -20.25 7.64
N VAL A 102 18.07 -19.89 8.58
CA VAL A 102 18.36 -20.07 10.00
C VAL A 102 18.41 -21.57 10.23
N SER A 103 19.64 -22.10 10.38
CA SER A 103 19.91 -23.42 10.96
C SER A 103 19.80 -23.36 12.47
#